data_AF-A0A920P2A9-F1
#
_entry.id   AF-A0A920P2A9-F1
#
_cell.length_a   1.000
_cell.length_b   1.000
_cell.length_c   1.000
_cell.angle_alpha   90.00
_cell.angle_beta   90.00
_cell.angle_gamma   90.00
#
_symmetry.space_group_name_H-M   'P 1'
#
loop_
_entity.id
_entity.type
_entity.pdbx_description
1 polymer ?
#
loop_
_entity_poly.entity_id
_entity_poly.type
_entity_poly.pdbx_seq_one_letter_code
_entity_poly.pdbx_strand_id
1 'polypeptide(L)' 'MEAINSALAEMKLPGVAVVPGQHGSEVTIGHPSAVLAFGRDGLARVRYPFGVRRADWVNDLPLLLSENP' A
#
# COMPACT_ATOMS: atom_id res chain seq x y z
N MET A 1 4.24 5.03 19.38
CA MET A 1 4.84 4.13 18.36
C MET A 1 4.75 2.66 18.73
N GLU A 2 5.05 2.29 19.99
CA GLU A 2 5.10 0.89 20.44
C GLU A 2 3.82 0.09 20.16
N ALA A 3 2.65 0.57 20.60
CA ALA A 3 1.38 -0.12 20.34
C ALA A 3 1.09 -0.33 18.84
N ILE A 4 1.43 0.65 17.99
CA ILE A 4 1.27 0.54 16.53
C ILE A 4 2.22 -0.52 15.97
N ASN A 5 3.49 -0.52 16.40
CA ASN A 5 4.47 -1.50 15.94
C ASN A 5 4.13 -2.93 16.41
N SER A 6 3.57 -3.09 17.62
CA SER A 6 3.08 -4.39 18.10
C SER A 6 1.93 -4.90 17.24
N ALA A 7 0.94 -4.06 16.94
CA ALA A 7 -0.17 -4.43 16.04
C ALA A 7 0.33 -4.78 14.63
N LEU A 8 1.28 -4.03 14.08
CA LEU A 8 1.89 -4.34 12.78
C LEU A 8 2.65 -5.68 12.81
N ALA A 9 3.35 -5.98 13.89
CA ALA A 9 4.05 -7.25 14.06
C ALA A 9 3.08 -8.44 14.14
N GLU A 10 1.95 -8.31 14.85
CA GLU A 10 0.88 -9.32 14.86
C GLU A 10 0.32 -9.59 13.46
N MET A 11 0.23 -8.54 12.63
CA MET A 11 -0.17 -8.62 11.23
C MET A 11 0.95 -9.09 10.28
N LYS A 12 2.15 -9.40 10.80
CA LYS A 12 3.35 -9.76 10.03
C LYS A 12 3.78 -8.68 9.02
N LEU A 13 3.60 -7.41 9.39
CA LEU A 13 4.02 -6.24 8.62
C LEU A 13 5.25 -5.60 9.28
N PRO A 14 6.10 -4.88 8.51
CA PRO A 14 7.19 -4.13 9.12
C PRO A 14 6.65 -2.99 9.99
N GLY A 15 7.44 -2.59 10.99
CA GLY A 15 7.11 -1.43 11.81
C GLY A 15 7.14 -0.12 11.02
N VAL A 16 6.69 0.95 11.67
CA VAL A 16 6.74 2.28 11.09
C VAL A 16 8.18 2.73 10.90
N ALA A 17 8.51 3.20 9.69
CA ALA A 17 9.81 3.76 9.34
C ALA A 17 9.84 5.26 9.63
N VAL A 18 10.89 5.72 10.30
CA VAL A 18 11.17 7.15 10.51
C VAL A 18 12.32 7.52 9.59
N VAL A 19 12.02 8.28 8.53
CA VAL A 19 12.99 8.65 7.51
C VAL A 19 13.33 10.13 7.69
N PRO A 20 14.61 10.47 7.91
CA PRO A 20 15.04 11.87 7.98
C PRO A 20 14.64 12.64 6.72
N GLY A 21 14.11 13.85 6.91
CA GLY A 21 13.86 14.77 5.81
C GLY A 21 15.15 15.17 5.10
N GLN A 22 15.02 15.61 3.84
CA GLN A 22 16.15 16.10 3.04
C GLN A 22 16.10 17.63 2.97
N HIS A 23 17.28 18.28 2.93
CA HIS A 23 17.38 19.74 2.77
C HIS A 23 16.59 20.56 3.82
N GLY A 24 16.58 20.10 5.07
CA GLY A 24 15.85 20.76 6.16
C GLY A 24 14.34 20.51 6.15
N SER A 25 13.83 19.61 5.30
CA SER A 25 12.43 19.20 5.36
C SER A 25 12.15 18.42 6.65
N GLU A 26 10.86 18.36 7.01
CA GLU A 26 10.40 17.53 8.10
C GLU A 26 10.67 16.03 7.87
N VAL A 27 10.67 15.29 8.96
CA VAL A 27 10.80 13.83 8.98
C VAL A 27 9.61 13.21 8.25
N THR A 28 9.89 12.24 7.39
CA THR A 28 8.86 11.42 6.74
C THR A 28 8.59 10.18 7.58
N ILE A 29 7.32 9.92 7.87
CA ILE A 29 6.88 8.71 8.56
C ILE A 29 6.31 7.75 7.51
N GLY A 30 6.99 6.63 7.31
CA GLY A 30 6.60 5.59 6.36
C GLY A 30 5.85 4.46 7.05
N HIS A 31 4.65 4.12 6.55
CA HIS A 31 3.84 3.01 7.06
C HIS A 31 3.70 1.91 6.00
N PRO A 32 3.51 0.64 6.39
CA PRO A 32 3.08 -0.39 5.46
C PRO A 32 1.71 -0.03 4.88
N SER A 33 1.65 0.19 3.57
CA SER A 33 0.40 0.50 2.86
C SER A 33 0.03 -0.62 1.90
N ALA A 34 -1.27 -0.87 1.78
CA ALA A 34 -1.84 -1.66 0.70
C ALA A 34 -2.30 -0.73 -0.42
N VAL A 35 -2.38 -1.25 -1.64
CA VAL A 35 -3.06 -0.55 -2.73
C VAL A 35 -4.38 -1.21 -3.06
N LEU A 36 -5.41 -0.39 -3.26
CA LEU A 36 -6.74 -0.83 -3.69
C LEU A 36 -6.94 -0.39 -5.14
N ALA A 37 -7.33 -1.34 -5.99
CA ALA A 37 -7.72 -1.08 -7.37
C ALA A 37 -9.24 -1.24 -7.52
N PHE A 38 -9.83 -0.27 -8.22
CA PHE A 38 -11.26 -0.16 -8.41
C PHE A 38 -11.62 -0.38 -9.89
N GLY A 39 -12.74 -1.05 -10.12
CA GLY A 39 -13.31 -1.19 -11.46
C GLY A 39 -13.94 0.11 -11.95
N ARG A 40 -14.45 0.09 -13.19
CA ARG A 40 -15.12 1.26 -13.81
C ARG A 40 -16.39 1.68 -13.06
N ASP A 41 -17.03 0.75 -12.40
CA ASP A 41 -18.20 0.95 -11.54
C ASP A 41 -17.86 1.60 -10.18
N GLY A 42 -16.57 1.81 -9.89
CA GLY A 42 -16.10 2.37 -8.63
C GLY A 42 -16.09 1.37 -7.48
N LEU A 43 -16.27 0.07 -7.74
CA LEU A 43 -16.17 -0.98 -6.72
C LEU A 43 -14.73 -1.50 -6.61
N ALA A 44 -14.29 -1.77 -5.38
CA ALA A 44 -12.97 -2.35 -5.14
C ALA A 44 -12.94 -3.81 -5.64
N ARG A 45 -12.01 -4.13 -6.54
CA ARG A 45 -11.86 -5.48 -7.13
C ARG A 45 -10.63 -6.19 -6.62
N VAL A 46 -9.53 -5.45 -6.41
CA VAL A 46 -8.25 -6.03 -6.02
C VAL A 46 -7.63 -5.23 -4.88
N ARG A 47 -7.09 -5.95 -3.90
CA ARG A 47 -6.22 -5.41 -2.86
C ARG A 47 -4.83 -5.99 -3.05
N TYR A 48 -3.85 -5.14 -3.30
CA TYR A 48 -2.43 -5.47 -3.29
C TYR A 48 -1.87 -5.22 -1.90
N PRO A 49 -1.48 -6.27 -1.14
CA PRO A 49 -0.92 -6.09 0.19
C PRO A 49 0.41 -5.32 0.16
N PHE A 50 0.86 -4.89 1.34
CA PHE A 50 2.18 -4.29 1.48
C PHE A 50 3.27 -5.20 0.90
N GLY A 51 4.23 -4.59 0.19
CA GLY A 51 5.37 -5.31 -0.42
C GLY A 51 5.14 -5.76 -1.86
N VAL A 52 3.90 -5.71 -2.37
CA VAL A 52 3.63 -5.90 -3.81
C VAL A 52 4.27 -4.75 -4.59
N ARG A 53 5.03 -5.07 -5.63
CA ARG A 53 5.81 -4.09 -6.38
C ARG A 53 5.00 -3.45 -7.47
N ARG A 54 5.52 -2.31 -7.97
CA ARG A 54 4.84 -1.62 -9.05
C ARG A 54 4.68 -2.45 -10.34
N ALA A 55 5.68 -3.28 -10.63
CA ALA A 55 5.65 -4.13 -11.82
C ALA A 55 4.55 -5.20 -11.75
N ASP A 56 4.13 -5.61 -10.55
CA ASP A 56 3.18 -6.71 -10.38
C ASP A 56 1.76 -6.24 -10.78
N TRP A 57 1.22 -5.25 -10.09
CA TRP A 57 -0.11 -4.70 -10.39
C TRP A 57 -0.24 -3.96 -11.74
N VAL A 58 0.82 -3.39 -12.33
CA VAL A 58 0.70 -2.69 -13.64
C VAL A 58 0.20 -3.62 -14.76
N ASN A 59 0.52 -4.91 -14.69
CA ASN A 59 0.03 -5.90 -15.66
C ASN A 59 -1.42 -6.34 -15.39
N ASP A 60 -1.86 -6.27 -14.14
CA ASP A 60 -3.20 -6.68 -13.71
C ASP A 60 -4.25 -5.60 -13.96
N LEU A 61 -3.90 -4.32 -13.77
CA LEU A 61 -4.84 -3.19 -13.87
C LEU A 61 -5.63 -3.15 -15.20
N PRO A 62 -5.05 -3.46 -16.38
CA PRO A 62 -5.81 -3.52 -17.62
C PRO A 62 -6.94 -4.56 -17.63
N LEU A 63 -6.82 -5.66 -16.86
CA LEU A 63 -7.86 -6.69 -16.78
C LEU A 63 -9.15 -6.13 -16.16
N LEU A 64 -9.02 -5.19 -15.22
CA LEU A 64 -10.15 -4.50 -14.58
C LEU A 64 -10.96 -3.64 -15.55
N LEU A 65 -10.41 -3.30 -16.72
CA LEU A 65 -11.11 -2.53 -17.76
C LEU A 65 -11.98 -3.41 -18.66
N SER A 66 -11.73 -4.72 -18.67
CA SER A 66 -12.45 -5.72 -19.47
C SER A 66 -13.62 -6.38 -18.73
N GLU A 67 -13.78 -6.07 -17.44
CA GLU A 67 -14.90 -6.53 -16.63
C GLU A 67 -16.20 -5.94 -17.19
N ASN A 68 -17.11 -6.82 -17.62
CA ASN A 68 -18.46 -6.43 -18.01
C ASN A 68 -19.28 -6.14 -16.73
N PRO A 69 -20.09 -5.06 -16.71
CA PRO A 69 -20.88 -4.68 -15.54
C PRO A 69 -21.91 -5.73 -15.11
#